data_AF-U2KQV9-F1
#
_entry.id   AF-U2KQV9-F1
#
_cell.length_a   1.000
_cell.length_b   1.000
_cell.length_c   1.000
_cell.angle_alpha   90.00
_cell.angle_beta   90.00
_cell.angle_gamma   90.00
#
_symmetry.space_group_name_H-M   'P 1'
#
loop_
_entity.id
_entity.type
_entity.pdbx_description
1 polymer ?
#
loop_
_entity_poly.entity_id
_entity_poly.type
_entity_poly.pdbx_seq_one_letter_code
_entity_poly.pdbx_strand_id
1 'polypeptide(L)'
;MVQNQIRSLFLLFAGEEELPDAVQPVLDEAVLEVQQALKDGADEDDARLNWLAAAVAFLRYTEITAARDRAACTFAGTIAQNTDAAQKLEFAGLLVQAYRRLCRSLLEDETFLFQTV
;
A
#
# COMPACT_ATOMS: atom_id res chain seq x y z
N MET A 1 -3.52 14.82 -6.64
CA MET A 1 -2.75 13.55 -6.75
C MET A 1 -2.74 13.09 -8.20
N VAL A 2 -1.64 12.51 -8.70
CA VAL A 2 -1.47 12.19 -10.13
C VAL A 2 -1.39 10.68 -10.37
N GLN A 3 -2.43 10.11 -10.98
CA GLN A 3 -2.59 8.65 -11.13
C GLN A 3 -1.44 7.97 -11.89
N ASN A 4 -0.90 8.61 -12.94
CA ASN A 4 0.27 8.09 -13.65
C ASN A 4 1.53 8.03 -12.79
N GLN A 5 1.74 9.01 -11.89
CA GLN A 5 2.89 8.98 -10.98
C GLN A 5 2.73 7.87 -9.95
N ILE A 6 1.53 7.70 -9.40
CA ILE A 6 1.22 6.65 -8.42
C ILE A 6 1.47 5.26 -9.03
N ARG A 7 1.04 5.04 -10.28
CA ARG A 7 1.32 3.81 -11.03
C ARG A 7 2.82 3.55 -11.19
N SER A 8 3.60 4.56 -11.60
CA SER A 8 5.05 4.41 -11.75
C SER A 8 5.76 4.12 -10.44
N LEU A 9 5.33 4.77 -9.34
CA LEU A 9 5.87 4.53 -8.01
C LEU A 9 5.50 3.14 -7.49
N PHE A 10 4.28 2.68 -7.76
CA PHE A 10 3.88 1.32 -7.46
C PHE A 10 4.77 0.30 -8.17
N LEU A 11 5.02 0.47 -9.48
CA LEU A 11 5.91 -0.42 -10.26
C LEU A 11 7.31 -0.46 -9.63
N LEU A 12 7.84 0.70 -9.23
CA LEU A 12 9.12 0.80 -8.53
C LEU A 12 9.14 -0.01 -7.22
N PHE A 13 8.05 0.01 -6.44
CA PHE A 13 7.97 -0.75 -5.18
C PHE A 13 7.79 -2.25 -5.40
N ALA A 14 6.99 -2.62 -6.40
CA ALA A 14 6.74 -4.01 -6.76
C ALA A 14 7.97 -4.66 -7.42
N GLY A 15 8.88 -3.86 -8.00
CA GLY A 15 10.01 -4.35 -8.79
C GLY A 15 9.56 -4.95 -10.13
N GLU A 16 8.40 -4.55 -10.62
CA GLU A 16 7.79 -5.03 -11.86
C GLU A 16 7.98 -4.01 -12.98
N GLU A 17 8.14 -4.47 -14.23
CA GLU A 17 8.23 -3.58 -15.39
C GLU A 17 6.84 -3.16 -15.92
N GLU A 18 5.86 -4.05 -15.79
CA GLU A 18 4.47 -3.82 -16.20
C GLU A 18 3.46 -4.33 -15.16
N LEU A 19 2.31 -3.66 -15.11
CA LEU A 19 1.22 -3.97 -14.20
C LEU A 19 0.10 -4.70 -14.94
N PRO A 20 -0.40 -5.83 -14.40
CA PRO A 20 -1.67 -6.39 -14.86
C PRO A 20 -2.80 -5.36 -14.68
N ASP A 21 -3.72 -5.28 -15.64
CA ASP A 21 -4.90 -4.38 -15.56
C ASP A 21 -5.72 -4.61 -14.28
N ALA A 22 -5.69 -5.83 -13.76
CA ALA A 22 -6.35 -6.22 -12.51
C ALA A 22 -5.83 -5.47 -11.27
N VAL A 23 -4.72 -4.74 -11.35
CA VAL A 23 -4.17 -3.93 -10.25
C VAL A 23 -4.74 -2.50 -10.24
N GLN A 24 -5.36 -2.04 -11.34
CA GLN A 24 -5.95 -0.70 -11.39
C GLN A 24 -6.95 -0.42 -10.25
N PRO A 25 -7.88 -1.34 -9.90
CA PRO A 25 -8.79 -1.12 -8.78
C PRO A 25 -8.07 -0.96 -7.43
N VAL A 26 -6.90 -1.59 -7.26
CA VAL A 26 -6.10 -1.47 -6.03
C VAL A 26 -5.45 -0.09 -5.94
N LEU A 27 -5.02 0.46 -7.08
CA LEU A 27 -4.50 1.83 -7.15
C LEU A 27 -5.61 2.84 -6.85
N ASP A 28 -6.81 2.64 -7.40
CA ASP A 28 -7.94 3.54 -7.23
C ASP A 28 -8.43 3.57 -5.77
N GLU A 29 -8.54 2.41 -5.13
CA GLU A 29 -8.87 2.31 -3.70
C GLU A 29 -7.80 2.96 -2.81
N ALA A 30 -6.52 2.78 -3.12
CA ALA A 30 -5.45 3.41 -2.36
C ALA A 30 -5.45 4.94 -2.49
N VAL A 31 -5.79 5.46 -3.68
CA VAL A 31 -5.98 6.90 -3.89
C VAL A 31 -7.13 7.41 -3.04
N LEU A 32 -8.26 6.71 -3.08
CA LEU A 32 -9.45 7.07 -2.32
C LEU A 32 -9.19 7.05 -0.81
N GLU A 33 -8.50 6.03 -0.30
CA GLU A 33 -8.11 5.91 1.12
C GLU A 33 -7.27 7.12 1.56
N VAL A 34 -6.29 7.52 0.74
CA VAL A 34 -5.43 8.69 1.05
C VAL A 34 -6.22 9.99 0.99
N GLN A 35 -7.10 10.15 0.00
CA GLN A 35 -7.94 11.35 -0.12
C GLN A 35 -8.90 11.49 1.06
N GLN A 36 -9.52 10.41 1.50
CA GLN A 36 -10.41 10.42 2.67
C GLN A 36 -9.69 10.74 3.98
N ALA A 37 -8.38 10.47 4.05
CA ALA A 37 -7.57 10.76 5.22
C ALA A 37 -6.96 12.18 5.23
N LEU A 38 -7.23 13.01 4.22
CA LEU A 38 -6.72 14.38 4.17
C LEU A 38 -7.47 15.30 5.14
N LYS A 39 -6.72 16.21 5.77
CA LYS A 39 -7.32 17.30 6.54
C LYS A 39 -8.07 18.26 5.62
N ASP A 40 -9.08 18.92 6.18
CA ASP A 40 -9.73 20.06 5.54
C ASP A 40 -8.72 21.11 5.06
N GLY A 41 -8.74 21.40 3.76
CA GLY A 41 -7.84 22.38 3.14
C GLY A 41 -6.40 21.90 2.92
N ALA A 42 -6.11 20.61 3.09
CA ALA A 42 -4.84 20.02 2.68
C ALA A 42 -4.65 20.12 1.15
N ASP A 43 -3.41 20.27 0.72
CA ASP A 43 -3.07 20.26 -0.70
C ASP A 43 -3.14 18.82 -1.24
N GLU A 44 -4.21 18.52 -1.97
CA GLU A 44 -4.43 17.21 -2.60
C GLU A 44 -3.40 16.92 -3.71
N ASP A 45 -2.70 17.92 -4.23
CA ASP A 45 -1.70 17.77 -5.29
C ASP A 45 -0.27 17.67 -4.78
N ASP A 46 -0.07 17.64 -3.46
CA ASP A 46 1.24 17.45 -2.86
C ASP A 46 1.85 16.11 -3.32
N ALA A 47 3.04 16.18 -3.91
CA ALA A 47 3.73 15.03 -4.48
C ALA A 47 3.94 13.90 -3.46
N ARG A 48 4.04 14.21 -2.16
CA ARG A 48 4.20 13.21 -1.08
C ARG A 48 2.98 12.27 -0.99
N LEU A 49 1.79 12.75 -1.32
CA LEU A 49 0.57 11.94 -1.32
C LEU A 49 0.61 10.86 -2.41
N ASN A 50 1.29 11.13 -3.53
CA ASN A 50 1.47 10.12 -4.58
C ASN A 50 2.33 8.94 -4.08
N TRP A 51 3.37 9.22 -3.29
CA TRP A 51 4.21 8.18 -2.66
C TRP A 51 3.42 7.38 -1.63
N LEU A 52 2.59 8.05 -0.84
CA LEU A 52 1.74 7.38 0.15
C LEU A 52 0.71 6.47 -0.52
N ALA A 53 0.00 6.96 -1.54
CA ALA A 53 -0.99 6.15 -2.25
C ALA A 53 -0.35 4.93 -2.95
N ALA A 54 0.82 5.11 -3.56
CA ALA A 54 1.57 3.99 -4.14
C ALA A 54 1.98 2.96 -3.08
N ALA A 55 2.38 3.42 -1.88
CA ALA A 55 2.74 2.55 -0.77
C ALA A 55 1.54 1.76 -0.24
N VAL A 56 0.38 2.41 -0.08
CA VAL A 56 -0.87 1.77 0.35
C VAL A 56 -1.30 0.72 -0.67
N ALA A 57 -1.27 1.06 -1.96
CA ALA A 57 -1.57 0.11 -3.03
C ALA A 57 -0.61 -1.08 -3.03
N PHE A 58 0.69 -0.84 -2.81
CA PHE A 58 1.69 -1.90 -2.74
C PHE A 58 1.46 -2.86 -1.57
N LEU A 59 1.07 -2.33 -0.40
CA LEU A 59 0.69 -3.17 0.74
C LEU A 59 -0.51 -4.06 0.39
N ARG A 60 -1.59 -3.49 -0.15
CA ARG A 60 -2.79 -4.25 -0.56
C ARG A 60 -2.49 -5.30 -1.61
N TYR A 61 -1.68 -4.95 -2.60
CA TYR A 61 -1.22 -5.89 -3.61
C TYR A 61 -0.47 -7.05 -2.98
N THR A 62 0.47 -6.77 -2.08
CA THR A 62 1.26 -7.78 -1.37
C THR A 62 0.39 -8.67 -0.49
N GLU A 63 -0.63 -8.12 0.19
CA GLU A 63 -1.60 -8.90 0.96
C GLU A 63 -2.39 -9.88 0.06
N ILE A 64 -2.86 -9.41 -1.09
CA ILE A 64 -3.64 -10.22 -2.04
C ILE A 64 -2.77 -11.33 -2.65
N THR A 65 -1.55 -11.03 -3.07
CA THR A 65 -0.64 -12.02 -3.66
C THR A 65 -0.18 -13.05 -2.63
N ALA A 66 0.20 -12.62 -1.43
CA ALA A 66 0.55 -13.53 -0.34
C ALA A 66 -0.63 -14.46 0.03
N ALA A 67 -1.87 -13.96 0.04
CA ALA A 67 -3.06 -14.78 0.28
C ALA A 67 -3.27 -15.83 -0.83
N ARG A 68 -3.05 -15.45 -2.10
CA ARG A 68 -3.13 -16.37 -3.25
C ARG A 68 -2.06 -17.46 -3.18
N ASP A 69 -0.82 -17.09 -2.88
CA ASP A 69 0.30 -18.04 -2.77
C ASP A 69 0.07 -19.03 -1.63
N ARG A 70 -0.45 -18.55 -0.48
CA ARG A 70 -0.84 -19.41 0.63
C ARG A 70 -1.95 -20.40 0.24
N ALA A 71 -2.97 -19.95 -0.47
CA ALA A 71 -4.06 -20.82 -0.94
C ALA A 71 -3.54 -21.90 -1.90
N ALA A 72 -2.67 -21.54 -2.85
CA ALA A 72 -2.03 -22.48 -3.78
C ALA A 72 -1.15 -23.52 -3.07
N CYS A 73 -0.41 -23.11 -2.03
CA CYS A 73 0.49 -23.99 -1.28
C CYS A 73 -0.28 -25.07 -0.49
N THR A 74 -1.48 -24.78 0.03
CA THR A 74 -2.32 -25.81 0.70
C THR A 74 -2.80 -26.92 -0.23
N PHE A 75 -2.93 -26.62 -1.53
CA PHE A 75 -3.38 -27.59 -2.52
C PHE A 75 -2.27 -28.53 -3.00
N ALA A 76 -1.01 -28.04 -3.06
CA ALA A 76 0.11 -28.76 -3.67
C ALA A 76 1.11 -29.41 -2.68
N GLY A 77 0.89 -29.31 -1.36
CA GLY A 77 1.62 -30.06 -0.33
C GLY A 77 3.12 -29.79 -0.20
N THR A 78 3.67 -28.86 -0.97
CA THR A 78 5.10 -28.55 -1.01
C THR A 78 5.36 -27.24 -0.26
N ILE A 79 5.93 -27.33 0.94
CA ILE A 79 6.33 -26.16 1.73
C ILE A 79 7.77 -25.79 1.34
N ALA A 80 7.91 -24.78 0.49
CA ALA A 80 9.14 -24.03 0.34
C ALA A 80 8.76 -22.54 0.18
N GLN A 81 9.49 -21.66 0.88
CA GLN A 81 9.52 -20.19 0.68
C GLN A 81 8.44 -19.29 1.34
N ASN A 82 7.76 -19.70 2.41
CA ASN A 82 6.83 -18.81 3.13
C ASN A 82 7.53 -17.61 3.83
N THR A 83 8.86 -17.63 3.96
CA THR A 83 9.63 -16.56 4.62
C THR A 83 9.69 -15.27 3.78
N ASP A 84 9.73 -15.36 2.45
CA ASP A 84 9.87 -14.20 1.56
C ASP A 84 8.58 -13.35 1.52
N ALA A 85 7.41 -14.01 1.47
CA ALA A 85 6.12 -13.32 1.47
C ALA A 85 5.85 -12.55 2.78
N ALA A 86 6.19 -13.15 3.94
CA ALA A 86 6.04 -12.49 5.23
C ALA A 86 6.96 -11.27 5.37
N GLN A 87 8.20 -11.38 4.91
CA GLN A 87 9.16 -10.27 4.92
C GLN A 87 8.74 -9.14 3.99
N LYS A 88 8.25 -9.45 2.79
CA LYS A 88 7.71 -8.47 1.84
C LYS A 88 6.51 -7.72 2.41
N LEU A 89 5.61 -8.44 3.08
CA LEU A 89 4.45 -7.83 3.73
C LEU A 89 4.86 -6.89 4.87
N GLU A 90 5.80 -7.33 5.72
CA GLU A 90 6.34 -6.49 6.80
C GLU A 90 7.01 -5.22 6.25
N PHE A 91 7.83 -5.36 5.20
CA PHE A 91 8.47 -4.23 4.53
C PHE A 91 7.44 -3.27 3.92
N ALA A 92 6.42 -3.78 3.23
CA ALA A 92 5.35 -2.96 2.67
C ALA A 92 4.62 -2.17 3.77
N GLY A 93 4.36 -2.79 4.92
CA GLY A 93 3.78 -2.12 6.09
C GLY A 93 4.67 -1.00 6.63
N LEU A 94 5.97 -1.24 6.78
CA LEU A 94 6.93 -0.21 7.20
C LEU A 94 7.02 0.96 6.21
N LEU A 95 6.95 0.66 4.91
CA LEU A 95 6.97 1.64 3.84
C LEU A 95 5.75 2.58 3.92
N VAL A 96 4.54 2.02 4.12
CA VAL A 96 3.32 2.82 4.35
C VAL A 96 3.47 3.71 5.59
N GLN A 97 3.98 3.17 6.71
CA GLN A 97 4.18 3.95 7.93
C GLN A 97 5.17 5.11 7.72
N ALA A 98 6.24 4.89 6.97
CA ALA A 98 7.22 5.93 6.66
C ALA A 98 6.58 7.07 5.84
N TYR A 99 5.84 6.76 4.79
CA TYR A 99 5.16 7.77 3.97
C TYR A 99 3.99 8.45 4.69
N ARG A 100 3.25 7.74 5.56
CA ARG A 100 2.24 8.37 6.42
C ARG A 100 2.87 9.38 7.37
N ARG A 101 4.03 9.07 7.97
CA ARG A 101 4.77 10.04 8.81
C ARG A 101 5.23 11.26 8.02
N LEU A 102 5.68 11.08 6.77
CA LEU A 102 6.05 12.19 5.89
C LEU A 102 4.86 13.09 5.50
N CYS A 103 3.66 12.49 5.40
CA CYS A 103 2.42 13.17 5.08
C CYS A 103 1.64 13.65 6.32
N ARG A 104 2.19 13.54 7.54
CA ARG A 104 1.49 13.87 8.80
C ARG A 104 0.92 15.29 8.86
N SER A 105 1.56 16.25 8.20
CA SER A 105 1.04 17.62 8.11
C SER A 105 -0.28 17.69 7.34
N LEU A 106 -0.48 16.80 6.37
CA LEU A 106 -1.61 16.75 5.44
C LEU A 106 -2.72 15.78 5.87
N LEU A 107 -2.38 14.74 6.63
CA LEU A 107 -3.31 13.69 7.04
C LEU A 107 -3.93 13.93 8.40
N GLU A 108 -5.22 13.61 8.55
CA GLU A 108 -5.88 13.57 9.86
C GLU A 108 -5.14 12.63 10.82
N ASP A 109 -5.05 13.01 12.10
CA ASP A 109 -4.43 12.17 13.12
C ASP A 109 -5.39 11.01 13.44
N GLU A 110 -5.25 9.88 12.75
CA GLU A 110 -6.01 8.65 13.08
C GLU A 110 -5.52 7.95 14.36
N THR A 111 -4.61 8.57 15.14
CA THR A 111 -4.14 8.00 16.41
C THR A 111 -5.11 8.33 17.56
N PHE A 112 -6.40 8.05 17.38
CA PHE A 112 -7.34 7.93 18.50
C PHE A 112 -7.46 6.45 18.88
N LEU A 113 -6.38 5.88 19.41
CA LEU A 113 -6.45 4.61 20.14
C LEU A 113 -7.00 4.90 21.53
N PHE A 114 -8.29 4.64 21.76
CA PHE A 114 -8.79 4.43 23.10
C PHE A 114 -8.05 3.22 23.68
N GLN A 115 -7.02 3.46 24.50
CA GLN A 115 -6.51 2.42 25.38
C GLN A 115 -7.66 2.05 26.32
N THR A 116 -8.28 0.90 26.10
CA THR A 116 -9.14 0.29 27.12
C THR A 116 -8.26 -0.03 28.32
N VAL A 117 -8.47 0.73 29.39
CA VAL A 117 -7.93 0.50 30.75
C VAL A 117 -8.61 -0.71 31.37
#